data_AF-A0A1I2ENM7-F1
#
_entry.id   AF-A0A1I2ENM7-F1
#
_cell.length_a   1.000
_cell.length_b   1.000
_cell.length_c   1.000
_cell.angle_alpha   90.00
_cell.angle_beta   90.00
_cell.angle_gamma   90.00
#
_symmetry.space_group_name_H-M   'P 1'
#
loop_
_entity.id
_entity.type
_entity.pdbx_description
1 polymer ?
#
loop_
_entity_poly.entity_id
_entity_poly.type
_entity_poly.pdbx_seq_one_letter_code
_entity_poly.pdbx_strand_id
1 'polypeptide(L)'
;MDGTTEEARKKQSEIIFSKTPEERFLMGIEMINYMRMVVENSIRAEQPDISPLELKIAVFKRYYAHEFSKEELERIEESMRVYHLQTHNTLN
;
A
#
# COMPACT_ATOMS: atom_id res chain seq x y z
N MET A 1 13.09 -23.81 3.67
CA MET A 1 12.91 -24.22 2.26
C MET A 1 13.15 -23.00 1.40
N ASP A 2 14.41 -22.68 1.16
CA ASP A 2 14.88 -21.65 0.23
C ASP A 2 14.97 -22.26 -1.18
N GLY A 3 13.81 -22.62 -1.74
CA GLY A 3 13.71 -23.30 -3.04
C GLY A 3 14.14 -22.48 -4.27
N THR A 4 14.82 -21.34 -4.07
CA THR A 4 15.27 -20.46 -5.14
C THR A 4 16.77 -20.64 -5.31
N THR A 5 17.17 -21.48 -6.27
CA THR A 5 18.58 -21.63 -6.62
C THR A 5 19.12 -20.35 -7.27
N GLU A 6 20.45 -20.19 -7.28
CA GLU A 6 21.10 -19.06 -7.95
C GLU A 6 20.68 -18.95 -9.42
N GLU A 7 20.55 -20.10 -10.09
CA GLU A 7 20.13 -20.22 -11.48
C GLU A 7 18.70 -19.71 -11.67
N ALA A 8 17.79 -19.99 -10.73
CA ALA A 8 16.41 -19.51 -10.79
C ALA A 8 16.34 -17.98 -10.70
N ARG A 9 17.14 -17.36 -9.81
CA ARG A 9 17.20 -15.89 -9.67
C ARG A 9 17.81 -15.23 -10.90
N LYS A 10 18.87 -15.83 -11.46
CA LYS A 10 19.46 -15.39 -12.72
C LYS A 10 18.44 -15.45 -13.85
N LYS A 11 17.70 -16.55 -13.97
CA LYS A 11 16.68 -16.71 -15.01
C LYS A 11 15.53 -15.71 -14.85
N GLN A 12 15.07 -15.48 -13.62
CA GLN A 12 14.07 -14.45 -13.33
C GLN A 12 14.55 -13.07 -13.78
N SER A 13 15.80 -12.73 -13.47
CA SER A 13 16.39 -11.44 -13.85
C SER A 13 16.47 -11.31 -15.37
N GLU A 14 16.94 -12.33 -16.09
CA GLU A 14 16.96 -12.35 -17.55
C GLU A 14 15.57 -12.10 -18.16
N ILE A 15 14.52 -12.73 -17.61
CA ILE A 15 13.14 -12.56 -18.08
C ILE A 15 12.68 -11.10 -17.85
N ILE A 16 12.92 -10.55 -16.67
CA ILE A 16 12.52 -9.16 -16.36
C ILE A 16 13.27 -8.17 -17.25
N PHE A 17 14.58 -8.35 -17.44
CA PHE A 17 15.40 -7.44 -18.25
C PHE A 17 15.25 -7.64 -19.77
N SER A 18 14.67 -8.75 -20.22
CA SER A 18 14.27 -8.93 -21.63
C SER A 18 13.09 -8.05 -22.04
N LYS A 19 12.34 -7.51 -21.08
CA LYS A 19 11.19 -6.63 -21.32
C LYS A 19 11.64 -5.20 -21.59
N THR A 20 10.82 -4.44 -22.31
CA THR A 20 11.02 -3.01 -22.54
C THR A 20 10.88 -2.21 -21.24
N PRO A 21 11.44 -0.98 -21.17
CA PRO A 21 11.25 -0.11 -20.02
C PRO A 21 9.77 0.16 -19.67
N GLU A 22 8.90 0.30 -20.68
CA GLU A 22 7.46 0.52 -20.51
C GLU A 22 6.78 -0.70 -19.86
N GLU A 23 7.05 -1.90 -20.37
CA GLU A 23 6.51 -3.13 -19.79
C GLU A 23 6.95 -3.32 -18.33
N ARG A 24 8.22 -3.02 -18.02
CA ARG A 24 8.72 -3.09 -16.63
C ARG A 24 8.04 -2.05 -15.73
N PHE A 25 7.76 -0.87 -16.25
CA PHE A 25 7.02 0.15 -15.51
C PHE A 25 5.60 -0.32 -15.19
N LEU A 26 4.87 -0.84 -16.18
CA LEU A 26 3.52 -1.37 -16.00
C LEU A 26 3.50 -2.52 -14.99
N MET A 27 4.45 -3.45 -15.08
CA MET A 27 4.62 -4.51 -14.08
C MET A 27 4.82 -3.97 -12.66
N GLY A 28 5.61 -2.90 -12.52
CA GLY A 28 5.81 -2.23 -11.23
C GLY A 28 4.51 -1.64 -10.67
N ILE A 29 3.72 -0.98 -11.51
CA ILE A 29 2.41 -0.43 -11.14
C ILE A 29 1.43 -1.54 -10.72
N GLU A 30 1.35 -2.62 -11.49
CA GLU A 30 0.52 -3.78 -11.15
C GLU A 30 0.90 -4.39 -9.80
N MET A 31 2.21 -4.53 -9.54
CA MET A 31 2.71 -5.07 -8.28
C MET A 31 2.39 -4.14 -7.10
N ILE A 32 2.51 -2.82 -7.27
CA ILE A 32 2.13 -1.84 -6.22
C ILE A 32 0.63 -1.96 -5.90
N ASN A 33 -0.22 -2.03 -6.93
CA ASN A 33 -1.66 -2.17 -6.75
C ASN A 33 -2.04 -3.47 -6.06
N TYR A 34 -1.41 -4.57 -6.47
CA TYR A 34 -1.61 -5.88 -5.85
C TYR A 34 -1.21 -5.86 -4.38
N MET A 35 -0.03 -5.31 -4.05
CA MET A 35 0.43 -5.22 -2.66
C MET A 35 -0.46 -4.33 -1.79
N ARG A 36 -0.98 -3.23 -2.34
CA ARG A 36 -1.99 -2.40 -1.66
C ARG A 36 -3.25 -3.20 -1.34
N MET A 37 -3.78 -3.95 -2.31
CA MET A 37 -4.95 -4.81 -2.12
C MET A 37 -4.70 -5.87 -1.04
N VAL A 38 -3.53 -6.51 -1.03
CA VAL A 38 -3.16 -7.49 0.01
C VAL A 38 -3.16 -6.86 1.40
N VAL A 39 -2.56 -5.67 1.55
CA VAL A 39 -2.53 -4.95 2.84
C VAL A 39 -3.94 -4.56 3.29
N GLU A 40 -4.76 -4.00 2.40
CA GLU A 40 -6.15 -3.66 2.74
C GLU A 40 -6.96 -4.88 3.17
N ASN A 41 -6.81 -6.01 2.48
CA ASN A 41 -7.53 -7.24 2.82
C ASN A 41 -7.05 -7.83 4.16
N SER A 42 -5.75 -7.75 4.46
CA SER A 42 -5.23 -8.11 5.79
C SER A 42 -5.86 -7.26 6.88
N ILE A 43 -5.98 -5.94 6.68
CA ILE A 43 -6.61 -5.05 7.66
C ILE A 43 -8.10 -5.35 7.81
N ARG A 44 -8.83 -5.58 6.71
CA ARG A 44 -10.26 -5.96 6.76
C ARG A 44 -10.48 -7.32 7.43
N ALA A 45 -9.54 -8.25 7.30
CA ALA A 45 -9.63 -9.53 8.00
C ALA A 45 -9.49 -9.38 9.52
N GLU A 46 -8.68 -8.41 9.99
CA GLU A 46 -8.53 -8.07 11.41
C GLU A 46 -9.70 -7.20 11.93
N GLN A 47 -10.28 -6.36 11.08
CA GLN A 47 -11.36 -5.43 11.40
C GLN A 47 -12.44 -5.44 10.29
N PRO A 48 -13.39 -6.38 10.34
CA PRO A 48 -14.38 -6.57 9.25
C PRO A 48 -15.25 -5.36 8.95
N ASP A 49 -15.59 -4.57 9.97
CA ASP A 49 -16.49 -3.41 9.86
C ASP A 49 -15.73 -2.07 9.75
N ILE A 50 -14.45 -2.11 9.38
CA ILE A 50 -13.63 -0.89 9.27
C ILE A 50 -14.22 0.08 8.23
N SER A 51 -14.37 1.34 8.61
CA SER A 51 -14.87 2.37 7.70
C SER A 51 -13.86 2.66 6.58
N PRO A 52 -14.29 3.18 5.42
CA PRO A 52 -13.37 3.53 4.34
C PRO A 52 -12.28 4.55 4.76
N LEU A 53 -12.59 5.48 5.66
CA LEU A 53 -11.62 6.44 6.19
C LEU A 53 -10.60 5.77 7.11
N GLU A 54 -11.08 4.97 8.06
CA GLU A 54 -10.20 4.28 9.01
C GLU A 54 -9.32 3.26 8.30
N LEU A 55 -9.80 2.63 7.22
CA LEU A 55 -8.97 1.78 6.38
C LEU A 55 -7.83 2.56 5.72
N LYS A 56 -8.11 3.76 5.17
CA LYS A 56 -7.06 4.61 4.57
C LYS A 56 -6.01 5.01 5.61
N ILE A 57 -6.45 5.37 6.82
CA ILE A 57 -5.56 5.69 7.95
C ILE A 57 -4.72 4.47 8.34
N ALA A 58 -5.33 3.29 8.46
CA ALA A 58 -4.64 2.06 8.81
C ALA A 58 -3.60 1.65 7.75
N VAL A 59 -3.93 1.77 6.47
CA VAL A 59 -2.99 1.54 5.34
C VAL A 59 -1.83 2.54 5.40
N PHE A 60 -2.11 3.82 5.64
CA PHE A 60 -1.06 4.83 5.80
C PHE A 60 -0.10 4.45 6.94
N LYS A 61 -0.62 4.11 8.12
CA LYS A 61 0.18 3.68 9.26
C LYS A 61 0.99 2.42 8.94
N ARG A 62 0.40 1.42 8.26
CA ARG A 62 1.09 0.18 7.90
C ARG A 62 2.34 0.43 7.05
N TYR A 63 2.28 1.38 6.12
CA TYR A 63 3.41 1.68 5.24
C TYR A 63 4.39 2.68 5.84
N TYR A 64 3.91 3.71 6.54
CA TYR A 64 4.72 4.90 6.82
C TYR A 64 4.89 5.21 8.31
N ALA A 65 4.25 4.47 9.23
CA ALA A 65 4.34 4.82 10.66
C ALA A 65 5.77 4.88 11.20
N HIS A 66 6.67 4.08 10.66
CA HIS A 66 8.07 4.03 11.07
C HIS A 66 8.88 5.29 10.70
N GLU A 67 8.36 6.14 9.82
CA GLU A 67 9.02 7.37 9.36
C GLU A 67 8.66 8.60 10.21
N PHE A 68 7.70 8.47 11.14
CA PHE A 68 7.11 9.58 11.88
C PHE A 68 7.15 9.34 13.39
N SER A 69 7.27 10.43 14.16
CA SER A 69 7.02 10.40 15.60
C SER A 69 5.55 10.09 15.88
N LYS A 70 5.25 9.69 17.12
CA LYS A 70 3.86 9.47 17.54
C LYS A 70 3.01 10.74 17.37
N GLU A 71 3.56 11.89 17.75
CA GLU A 71 2.91 13.19 17.65
C GLU A 71 2.68 13.60 16.18
N GLU A 72 3.61 13.25 15.28
CA GLU A 72 3.44 13.47 13.84
C GLU A 72 2.32 12.60 13.27
N LEU A 73 2.27 11.32 13.63
CA LEU A 73 1.20 10.42 13.19
C LEU A 73 -0.17 10.88 13.65
N GLU A 74 -0.31 11.31 14.91
CA GLU A 74 -1.57 11.83 15.45
C GLU A 74 -2.03 13.06 14.66
N ARG A 75 -1.12 13.98 14.31
CA ARG A 75 -1.45 15.16 13.48
C ARG A 75 -1.87 14.79 12.06
N ILE A 76 -1.18 13.84 11.43
CA ILE A 76 -1.51 13.41 10.06
C ILE A 76 -2.88 12.72 10.04
N GLU A 77 -3.11 11.83 10.99
CA GLU A 77 -4.36 11.11 11.15
C GLU A 77 -5.53 12.07 11.35
N GLU A 78 -5.40 13.04 12.25
CA GLU A 78 -6.42 14.06 12.46
C GLU A 78 -6.68 14.88 11.19
N SER A 79 -5.62 15.26 10.46
CA SER A 79 -5.75 15.98 9.19
C SER A 79 -6.52 15.18 8.14
N MET A 80 -6.33 13.85 8.08
CA MET A 80 -7.11 12.97 7.20
C MET A 80 -8.59 12.98 7.55
N ARG A 81 -8.94 12.97 8.85
CA ARG A 81 -10.33 13.01 9.31
C ARG A 81 -11.00 14.34 9.02
N VAL A 82 -10.33 15.45 9.34
CA VAL A 82 -10.82 16.81 9.06
C VAL A 82 -11.11 16.99 7.57
N TYR A 83 -10.18 16.58 6.71
CA TYR A 83 -10.36 16.67 5.25
C TYR A 83 -11.54 15.82 4.76
N HIS A 84 -11.71 14.60 5.29
CA HIS A 84 -12.83 13.75 4.94
C HIS A 84 -14.18 14.38 5.30
N LEU A 85 -14.29 14.98 6.48
CA LEU A 85 -15.51 15.67 6.92
C LEU A 85 -15.83 16.89 6.05
N GLN A 86 -14.82 17.69 5.67
CA GLN A 86 -15.02 18.87 4.82
C GLN A 86 -15.53 18.51 3.42
N THR A 87 -14.98 17.45 2.83
CA THR A 87 -15.36 17.00 1.48
C THR A 87 -16.74 16.33 1.43
N HIS A 88 -17.21 15.75 2.54
CA HIS A 88 -18.53 15.11 2.61
C HIS A 88 -19.62 16.04 3.13
N ASN A 89 -19.28 17.13 3.82
CA ASN A 89 -20.22 18.19 4.20
C ASN A 89 -20.51 19.21 3.07
N THR A 90 -19.73 19.21 1.99
CA THR A 90 -19.94 20.10 0.82
C THR A 90 -20.82 19.49 -0.27
N LEU A 91 -21.33 18.27 -0.06
CA LEU A 91 -22.21 17.54 -0.97
C LEU A 91 -23.67 17.40 -0.47
N ASN A 92 -24.04 18.12 0.59
CA ASN A 92 -25.42 18.22 1.11
C ASN A 92 -26.01 19.60 0.85
#